data_AF-A0AAW3SX54-F1
#
_entry.id   AF-A0AAW3SX54-F1
#
_cell.length_a   1.000
_cell.length_b   1.000
_cell.length_c   1.000
_cell.angle_alpha   90.00
_cell.angle_beta   90.00
_cell.angle_gamma   90.00
#
_symmetry.space_group_name_H-M   'P 1'
#
loop_
_entity.id
_entity.type
_entity.pdbx_description
1 polymer ?
#
loop_
_entity_poly.entity_id
_entity_poly.type
_entity_poly.pdbx_seq_one_letter_code
_entity_poly.pdbx_strand_id
1 'polypeptide(L)'
;MDSGLNSLVGKDKSQAFRALGYPDQERQFGDETVYVWANSSTGVALYSSPQTTYGTVGKTQFYSTTTQTNAIPVEYACKIQVATNSKGIITNYNYDGNMGGCEGYIRRLNSYFGT
;
A
#
# COMPACT_ATOMS: atom_id res chain seq x y z
N MET A 1 -1.22 -9.29 -3.26
CA MET A 1 0.03 -8.63 -3.69
C MET A 1 1.03 -9.69 -4.12
N ASP A 2 1.57 -10.45 -3.17
CA ASP A 2 2.60 -11.47 -3.39
C ASP A 2 2.29 -12.44 -4.55
N SER A 3 1.13 -13.10 -4.52
CA SER A 3 0.69 -13.99 -5.62
C SER A 3 0.69 -13.33 -7.01
N GLY A 4 0.31 -12.05 -7.10
CA GLY A 4 0.26 -11.32 -8.37
C GLY A 4 1.65 -10.98 -8.89
N LEU A 5 2.57 -10.57 -8.01
CA LEU A 5 3.96 -10.30 -8.38
C LEU A 5 4.72 -11.60 -8.68
N ASN A 6 4.47 -12.67 -7.93
CA ASN A 6 5.04 -13.98 -8.19
C ASN A 6 4.63 -14.53 -9.57
N SER A 7 3.39 -14.24 -10.00
CA SER A 7 2.91 -14.60 -11.34
C SER A 7 3.66 -13.89 -12.48
N LEU A 8 4.42 -12.83 -12.20
CA LEU A 8 5.28 -12.16 -13.18
C LEU A 8 6.67 -12.80 -13.31
N VAL A 9 7.12 -13.57 -12.32
CA VAL A 9 8.45 -14.22 -12.35
C VAL A 9 8.55 -15.17 -13.54
N GLY A 10 9.66 -15.09 -14.26
CA GLY A 10 9.90 -15.82 -15.51
C GLY A 10 9.26 -15.21 -16.76
N LYS A 11 8.49 -14.11 -16.64
CA LYS A 11 7.92 -13.39 -17.78
C LYS A 11 8.81 -12.21 -18.19
N ASP A 12 8.59 -11.70 -19.40
CA ASP A 12 9.23 -10.47 -19.87
C ASP A 12 8.74 -9.24 -19.10
N LYS A 13 9.62 -8.26 -18.87
CA LYS A 13 9.33 -7.00 -18.17
C LYS A 13 8.10 -6.25 -18.69
N SER A 14 7.78 -6.38 -19.99
CA SER A 14 6.58 -5.78 -20.57
C SER A 14 5.29 -6.26 -19.90
N GLN A 15 5.27 -7.46 -19.32
CA GLN A 15 4.13 -7.96 -18.55
C GLN A 15 3.94 -7.18 -17.25
N ALA A 16 5.04 -6.86 -16.54
CA ALA A 16 4.98 -6.01 -15.37
C ALA A 16 4.51 -4.59 -15.76
N PHE A 17 4.97 -4.06 -16.90
CA PHE A 17 4.56 -2.73 -17.36
C PHE A 17 3.07 -2.68 -17.73
N ARG A 18 2.53 -3.74 -18.32
CA ARG A 18 1.10 -3.86 -18.62
C ARG A 18 0.26 -3.99 -17.36
N ALA A 19 0.73 -4.77 -16.38
CA ALA A 19 0.01 -5.00 -15.14
C ALA A 19 0.07 -3.77 -14.22
N LEU A 20 1.24 -3.19 -13.99
CA LEU A 20 1.48 -2.16 -12.98
C LEU A 20 1.48 -0.73 -13.54
N GLY A 21 1.64 -0.57 -14.85
CA GLY A 21 2.01 0.69 -15.50
C GLY A 21 3.53 0.81 -15.67
N TYR A 22 4.01 1.89 -16.29
CA TYR A 22 5.45 2.16 -16.36
C TYR A 22 6.04 2.45 -14.97
N PRO A 23 7.29 2.04 -14.71
CA PRO A 23 7.96 2.27 -13.43
C PRO A 23 8.35 3.74 -13.27
N ASP A 24 8.41 4.18 -12.02
CA ASP A 24 8.88 5.53 -11.65
C ASP A 24 10.41 5.63 -11.76
N GLN A 25 11.12 4.52 -11.56
CA GLN A 25 12.58 4.45 -11.66
C GLN A 25 13.05 3.16 -12.31
N GLU A 26 14.16 3.28 -13.04
CA GLU A 26 14.97 2.16 -13.53
C GLU A 26 16.37 2.28 -12.92
N ARG A 27 16.93 1.16 -12.45
CA ARG A 27 18.31 1.09 -11.93
C ARG A 27 19.00 -0.15 -12.48
N GLN A 28 20.24 0.00 -12.89
CA GLN A 28 21.04 -1.11 -13.38
C GLN A 28 22.10 -1.52 -12.34
N PHE A 29 22.23 -2.82 -12.10
CA PHE A 29 23.19 -3.43 -11.20
C PHE A 29 23.89 -4.57 -11.94
N GLY A 30 24.99 -4.25 -12.64
CA GLY A 30 25.65 -5.21 -13.53
C GLY A 30 24.71 -5.64 -14.65
N ASP A 31 24.46 -6.96 -14.74
CA ASP A 31 23.57 -7.57 -15.74
C ASP A 31 22.09 -7.58 -15.32
N GLU A 32 21.76 -7.07 -14.13
CA GLU A 32 20.40 -6.94 -13.66
C GLU A 32 19.87 -5.52 -13.81
N THR A 33 18.59 -5.40 -14.17
CA THR A 33 17.85 -4.14 -14.18
C THR A 33 16.70 -4.24 -13.19
N VAL A 34 16.59 -3.26 -12.30
CA VAL A 34 15.53 -3.16 -11.30
C VAL A 34 14.60 -2.00 -11.65
N TYR A 35 13.33 -2.33 -11.87
CA TYR A 35 12.24 -1.41 -12.09
C TYR A 35 11.49 -1.15 -10.78
N VAL A 36 11.23 0.11 -10.47
CA VAL A 36 10.62 0.52 -9.20
C VAL A 36 9.33 1.27 -9.45
N TRP A 37 8.27 0.86 -8.75
CA TRP A 37 7.03 1.63 -8.61
C TRP A 37 6.90 2.05 -7.16
N ALA A 38 6.61 3.32 -6.91
CA ALA A 38 6.43 3.82 -5.57
C ALA A 38 5.28 4.82 -5.52
N ASN A 39 4.41 4.66 -4.54
CA ASN A 39 3.42 5.67 -4.20
C ASN A 39 3.46 5.95 -2.70
N SER A 40 3.10 7.18 -2.34
CA SER A 40 2.84 7.56 -0.96
C SER A 40 1.72 8.59 -0.93
N SER A 41 0.87 8.50 0.08
CA SER A 41 -0.17 9.47 0.37
C SER A 41 -0.45 9.51 1.87
N THR A 42 -1.06 10.59 2.33
CA THR A 42 -1.52 10.72 3.70
C THR A 42 -3.04 10.66 3.74
N GLY A 43 -3.58 10.12 4.81
CA GLY A 43 -5.01 10.11 5.08
C GLY A 43 -5.31 10.23 6.56
N VAL A 44 -6.57 10.02 6.92
CA VAL A 44 -7.06 10.11 8.29
C VAL A 44 -7.77 8.81 8.65
N ALA A 45 -7.32 8.16 9.72
CA ALA A 45 -8.03 7.07 10.36
C ALA A 45 -8.84 7.61 11.55
N LEU A 46 -10.10 7.20 11.65
CA LEU A 46 -10.95 7.57 12.78
C LEU A 46 -10.83 6.51 13.87
N TYR A 47 -10.42 6.94 15.05
CA TYR A 47 -10.33 6.09 16.24
C TYR A 47 -11.33 6.59 17.29
N SER A 48 -12.29 5.74 17.65
CA SER A 48 -13.30 6.06 18.65
C SER A 48 -13.00 5.34 19.96
N SER A 49 -12.96 6.09 21.06
CA SER A 49 -12.72 5.53 22.40
C SER A 49 -13.76 6.04 23.41
N PRO A 50 -14.13 5.23 24.41
CA PRO A 50 -14.97 5.70 25.51
C PRO A 50 -14.23 6.76 26.32
N GLN A 51 -14.92 7.84 26.67
CA GLN A 51 -14.42 8.91 27.52
C GLN A 51 -15.46 9.21 28.59
N THR A 52 -15.00 9.55 29.80
CA THR A 52 -15.91 9.95 30.87
C THR A 52 -16.19 11.44 30.73
N THR A 53 -17.47 11.79 30.54
CA THR A 53 -17.95 13.16 30.45
C THR A 53 -18.65 13.54 31.75
N TYR A 54 -18.30 14.70 32.29
CA TYR A 54 -18.92 15.27 33.48
C TYR A 54 -19.77 16.48 33.10
N GLY A 55 -20.84 16.74 33.85
CA GLY A 55 -21.66 17.93 33.65
C GLY A 55 -22.53 18.23 34.86
N THR A 56 -23.30 19.31 34.77
CA THR A 56 -24.22 19.73 35.83
C THR A 56 -25.57 20.08 35.23
N VAL A 57 -26.65 19.56 35.81
CA VAL A 57 -28.04 19.97 35.50
C VAL A 57 -28.60 20.65 36.74
N GLY A 58 -28.76 21.98 36.70
CA GLY A 58 -29.08 22.77 37.89
C GLY A 58 -27.96 22.68 38.94
N LYS A 59 -28.24 22.08 40.11
CA LYS A 59 -27.26 21.84 41.19
C LYS A 59 -26.73 20.41 41.25
N THR A 60 -27.21 19.51 40.39
CA THR A 60 -26.85 18.09 40.41
C THR A 60 -25.74 17.81 39.41
N GLN A 61 -24.60 17.29 39.88
CA GLN A 61 -23.54 16.80 39.00
C GLN A 61 -23.92 15.43 38.43
N PHE A 62 -23.54 15.20 37.18
CA PHE A 62 -23.62 13.89 36.54
C PHE A 62 -22.28 13.55 35.89
N TYR A 63 -22.06 12.26 35.70
CA TYR A 63 -21.02 11.76 34.81
C TYR A 63 -21.60 10.62 33.97
N SER A 64 -21.15 10.50 32.73
CA SER A 64 -21.56 9.46 31.80
C SER A 64 -20.40 9.09 30.89
N THR A 65 -20.42 7.87 30.35
CA THR A 65 -19.47 7.45 29.33
C THR A 65 -19.99 7.87 27.96
N THR A 66 -19.23 8.71 27.26
CA THR A 66 -19.51 9.10 25.87
C THR A 66 -18.44 8.52 24.94
N THR A 67 -18.75 8.41 23.66
CA THR A 67 -17.79 8.00 22.65
C THR A 67 -17.15 9.25 22.06
N GLN A 68 -15.82 9.38 22.17
CA GLN A 68 -15.07 10.42 21.48
C GLN A 68 -14.34 9.82 20.28
N THR A 69 -14.61 10.39 19.10
CA THR A 69 -13.89 10.05 17.86
C THR A 69 -12.75 11.02 17.63
N ASN A 70 -11.55 10.48 17.46
CA ASN A 70 -10.35 11.24 17.12
C ASN A 70 -9.90 10.91 15.70
N ALA A 71 -9.44 11.93 14.99
CA ALA A 71 -8.81 11.80 13.67
C ALA A 71 -7.30 11.63 13.85
N ILE A 72 -6.76 10.49 13.42
CA ILE A 72 -5.33 10.17 13.48
C ILE A 72 -4.78 10.22 12.05
N PRO A 73 -3.78 11.07 11.75
CA PRO A 73 -3.13 11.05 10.45
C PRO A 73 -2.40 9.73 10.26
N VAL A 74 -2.55 9.14 9.08
CA VAL A 74 -1.91 7.88 8.69
C VAL A 74 -1.21 8.06 7.35
N GLU A 75 -0.10 7.35 7.19
CA GLU A 75 0.66 7.32 5.94
C GLU A 75 0.35 6.01 5.20
N TYR A 76 0.04 6.12 3.92
CA TYR A 76 -0.18 5.02 3.02
C TYR A 76 0.95 5.01 2.00
N ALA A 77 1.78 3.98 2.03
CA ALA A 77 2.90 3.86 1.11
C ALA A 77 2.97 2.45 0.54
N CYS A 78 3.42 2.37 -0.72
CA CYS A 78 3.79 1.12 -1.36
C CYS A 78 5.00 1.34 -2.24
N LYS A 79 5.94 0.41 -2.18
CA LYS A 79 7.09 0.33 -3.07
C LYS A 79 7.18 -1.08 -3.62
N ILE A 80 7.27 -1.21 -4.94
CA ILE A 80 7.45 -2.47 -5.66
C ILE A 80 8.77 -2.38 -6.38
N GLN A 81 9.56 -3.45 -6.33
CA GLN A 81 10.79 -3.60 -7.08
C GLN A 81 10.70 -4.89 -7.88
N VAL A 82 10.94 -4.82 -9.18
CA VAL A 82 11.00 -6.00 -10.06
C VAL A 82 12.37 -6.03 -10.71
N ALA A 83 13.12 -7.10 -10.48
CA ALA A 83 14.44 -7.32 -11.06
C ALA A 83 14.33 -8.18 -12.31
N THR A 84 15.08 -7.81 -13.35
CA THR A 84 15.19 -8.57 -14.59
C THR A 84 16.62 -8.85 -14.95
N ASN A 85 16.88 -9.99 -15.59
CA ASN A 85 18.19 -10.26 -16.21
C ASN A 85 18.40 -9.43 -17.49
N SER A 86 19.58 -9.58 -18.11
CA SER A 86 19.97 -8.90 -19.35
C SER A 86 19.06 -9.15 -20.55
N LYS A 87 18.21 -10.19 -20.52
CA LYS A 87 17.20 -10.48 -21.56
C LYS A 87 15.84 -9.84 -21.25
N GLY A 88 15.72 -9.08 -20.17
CA GLY A 88 14.46 -8.48 -19.73
C GLY A 88 13.49 -9.45 -19.06
N ILE A 89 13.95 -10.66 -18.70
CA ILE A 89 13.12 -11.65 -18.00
C ILE A 89 13.17 -11.37 -16.50
N ILE A 90 11.98 -11.30 -15.89
CA ILE A 90 11.80 -11.06 -14.47
C ILE A 90 12.35 -12.25 -13.68
N THR A 91 13.36 -12.00 -12.85
CA THR A 91 14.02 -13.01 -12.02
C THR A 91 13.54 -12.96 -10.58
N ASN A 92 13.20 -11.77 -10.08
CA ASN A 92 12.80 -11.59 -8.70
C ASN A 92 11.91 -10.35 -8.53
N TYR A 93 11.21 -10.27 -7.40
CA TYR A 93 10.50 -9.08 -6.98
C TYR A 93 10.64 -8.86 -5.48
N ASN A 94 10.39 -7.64 -5.05
CA ASN A 94 10.19 -7.28 -3.66
C ASN A 94 9.08 -6.25 -3.57
N TYR A 95 8.36 -6.20 -2.45
CA TYR A 95 7.50 -5.07 -2.16
C TYR A 95 7.53 -4.73 -0.67
N ASP A 96 7.36 -3.46 -0.36
CA ASP A 96 7.28 -2.93 1.00
C ASP A 96 6.18 -1.87 1.08
N GLY A 97 5.57 -1.72 2.25
CA GLY A 97 4.47 -0.79 2.47
C GLY A 97 3.30 -1.40 3.23
N ASN A 98 2.19 -0.67 3.24
CA ASN A 98 0.98 -1.07 3.96
C ASN A 98 -0.20 -1.33 3.02
N MET A 99 -1.23 -2.00 3.54
CA MET A 99 -2.38 -2.44 2.74
C MET A 99 -3.07 -1.27 2.02
N GLY A 100 -3.18 -0.11 2.67
CA GLY A 100 -3.80 1.07 2.06
C GLY A 100 -2.95 1.66 0.92
N GLY A 101 -1.63 1.70 1.04
CA GLY A 101 -0.75 2.18 -0.02
C GLY A 101 -0.68 1.22 -1.21
N CYS A 102 -0.63 -0.09 -0.94
CA CYS A 102 -0.47 -1.10 -1.99
C CYS A 102 -1.78 -1.49 -2.69
N GLU A 103 -2.95 -1.05 -2.19
CA GLU A 103 -4.26 -1.45 -2.71
C GLU A 103 -4.38 -1.20 -4.23
N GLY A 104 -3.94 -0.04 -4.71
CA GLY A 104 -4.00 0.31 -6.13
C GLY A 104 -3.24 -0.69 -7.01
N TYR A 105 -2.04 -1.10 -6.60
CA TYR A 105 -1.25 -2.09 -7.33
C TYR A 105 -1.83 -3.50 -7.21
N ILE A 106 -2.38 -3.86 -6.04
CA ILE A 106 -3.08 -5.14 -5.83
C ILE A 106 -4.24 -5.26 -6.82
N ARG A 107 -5.11 -4.24 -6.91
CA ARG A 107 -6.25 -4.23 -7.83
C ARG A 107 -5.81 -4.37 -9.29
N ARG A 108 -4.73 -3.69 -9.68
CA ARG A 108 -4.17 -3.80 -11.04
C ARG A 108 -3.66 -5.21 -11.35
N LEU A 109 -2.90 -5.82 -10.44
CA LEU A 109 -2.42 -7.20 -10.60
C LEU A 109 -3.56 -8.20 -10.67
N ASN A 110 -4.54 -8.09 -9.77
CA ASN A 110 -5.73 -8.93 -9.73
C ASN A 110 -6.52 -8.84 -11.03
N SER A 111 -6.75 -7.61 -11.52
CA SER A 111 -7.42 -7.38 -12.79
C SER A 111 -6.65 -7.96 -13.99
N TYR A 112 -5.33 -7.94 -13.95
CA TYR A 112 -4.50 -8.45 -15.04
C TYR A 112 -4.48 -9.99 -15.11
N PHE A 113 -4.47 -10.66 -13.94
CA PHE A 113 -4.37 -12.12 -13.86
C PHE A 113 -5.71 -12.84 -13.63
N GLY A 114 -6.80 -12.10 -13.37
CA GLY A 114 -8.14 -12.69 -13.16
C GLY A 114 -8.30 -13.38 -11.81
N THR A 115 -7.63 -12.88 -10.77
CA THR A 115 -7.66 -13.41 -9.38
C THR A 115 -8.25 -12.38 -8.43
#